data_AF-A0A7J8IYM1-F1
#
_entry.id   AF-A0A7J8IYM1-F1
#
_cell.length_a   1.000
_cell.length_b   1.000
_cell.length_c   1.000
_cell.angle_alpha   90.00
_cell.angle_beta   90.00
_cell.angle_gamma   90.00
#
_symmetry.space_group_name_H-M   'P 1'
#
loop_
_entity.id
_entity.type
_entity.pdbx_description
1 polymer ?
#
loop_
_entity_poly.entity_id
_entity_poly.type
_entity_poly.pdbx_seq_one_letter_code
_entity_poly.pdbx_strand_id
1 'polypeptide(L)'
;MATKNLARQLGLIRRKSIAPANESLGRRKLKQLFDYLIVIDFESTCWNDGKHHQTQEIIEFPAVLLNTSTGEIESEFHAYVQPQEHPVLSEFCMKLTGIKQAQVEEGVPLKICLSQFCKWIQKIQQQKKIIFATGVSDLSTSEVKLCAFVTWSDWDLGVCLEYECKRKQLFKPVFLNSWIDLRVTYKIFYRRKPKGLSGALQEVGIEFLGREHSGLDDSRNTALLAWKMIRDGCLIKITRSLNKFISFYLPTDRLWKLLNKFYLSVSREENQPRSFHLQTKAII
;
A
#
# COMPACT_ATOMS: atom_id res chain seq x y z
N MET A 1 29.60 32.48 -34.49
CA MET A 1 28.54 33.39 -33.99
C MET A 1 27.99 34.37 -35.04
N ALA A 2 28.57 34.50 -36.24
CA ALA A 2 28.11 35.47 -37.25
C ALA A 2 26.84 35.07 -38.04
N THR A 3 26.61 33.77 -38.25
CA THR A 3 25.56 33.26 -39.16
C THR A 3 24.13 33.43 -38.64
N LYS A 4 23.93 33.36 -37.31
CA LYS A 4 22.60 33.54 -36.69
C LYS A 4 22.11 34.99 -36.72
N ASN A 5 23.02 35.96 -36.71
CA ASN A 5 22.67 37.38 -36.71
C ASN A 5 22.23 37.84 -38.12
N LEU A 6 22.91 37.35 -39.17
CA LEU A 6 22.55 37.64 -40.55
C LEU A 6 21.17 37.06 -40.92
N ALA A 7 20.87 35.84 -40.47
CA ALA A 7 19.55 35.21 -40.67
C ALA A 7 18.39 35.97 -39.98
N ARG A 8 18.69 36.73 -38.91
CA ARG A 8 17.73 37.55 -38.18
C ARG A 8 17.44 38.88 -38.89
N GLN A 9 18.45 39.48 -39.51
CA GLN A 9 18.33 40.71 -40.30
C GLN A 9 17.58 40.48 -41.62
N LEU A 10 17.75 39.30 -42.23
CA LEU A 10 17.11 38.93 -43.50
C LEU A 10 15.67 38.39 -43.36
N GLY A 11 15.09 38.37 -42.15
CA GLY A 11 13.69 37.95 -41.94
C GLY A 11 13.41 36.46 -42.16
N LEU A 12 14.43 35.61 -42.28
CA LEU A 12 14.31 34.17 -42.55
C LEU A 12 13.94 33.33 -41.32
N ILE A 13 13.86 33.95 -40.13
CA ILE A 13 13.47 33.30 -38.88
C ILE A 13 12.19 33.96 -38.35
N ARG A 14 11.05 33.26 -38.45
CA ARG A 14 9.79 33.71 -37.83
C ARG A 14 9.91 33.69 -36.31
N ARG A 15 9.67 34.84 -35.69
CA ARG A 15 9.50 35.02 -34.24
C ARG A 15 8.25 34.23 -33.81
N LYS A 16 8.42 33.15 -33.04
CA LYS A 16 7.28 32.52 -32.36
C LYS A 16 6.87 33.49 -31.25
N SER A 17 5.74 34.17 -31.41
CA SER A 17 5.19 35.06 -30.39
C SER A 17 4.89 34.24 -29.13
N ILE A 18 5.66 34.48 -28.07
CA ILE A 18 5.30 34.05 -26.72
C ILE A 18 4.18 35.00 -26.30
N ALA A 19 2.94 34.52 -26.35
CA ALA A 19 1.84 35.20 -25.69
C ALA A 19 2.11 35.22 -24.18
N PRO A 20 1.84 36.32 -23.47
CA PRO A 20 1.92 36.32 -22.02
C PRO A 20 0.93 35.29 -21.48
N ALA A 21 1.37 34.51 -20.49
CA ALA A 21 0.55 33.52 -19.81
C ALA A 21 -0.62 34.26 -19.13
N ASN A 22 -1.78 34.23 -19.79
CA ASN A 22 -3.03 34.64 -19.17
C ASN A 22 -3.29 33.75 -17.96
N GLU A 23 -3.71 34.45 -16.91
CA GLU A 23 -4.10 33.98 -15.60
C GLU A 23 -4.90 32.67 -15.65
N SER A 24 -4.67 31.85 -14.64
CA SER A 24 -5.30 30.56 -14.40
C SER A 24 -6.83 30.65 -14.49
N LEU A 25 -7.38 30.31 -15.65
CA LEU A 25 -8.75 29.81 -15.76
C LEU A 25 -8.86 28.62 -14.80
N GLY A 26 -9.60 28.82 -13.72
CA GLY A 26 -9.76 27.87 -12.62
C GLY A 26 -10.12 26.48 -13.15
N ARG A 27 -9.11 25.61 -13.23
CA ARG A 27 -9.29 24.21 -13.58
C ARG A 27 -10.08 23.61 -12.41
N ARG A 28 -11.39 23.44 -12.60
CA ARG A 28 -12.31 22.92 -11.59
C ARG A 28 -11.73 21.60 -11.08
N LYS A 29 -11.17 21.60 -9.85
CA LYS A 29 -10.55 20.41 -9.26
C LYS A 29 -11.58 19.28 -9.31
N LEU A 30 -11.25 18.22 -10.04
CA LEU A 30 -12.10 17.03 -10.08
C LEU A 30 -12.12 16.44 -8.66
N LYS A 31 -13.30 16.31 -8.07
CA LYS A 31 -13.46 15.74 -6.73
C LYS A 31 -13.08 14.26 -6.79
N GLN A 32 -12.13 13.86 -5.96
CA GLN A 32 -11.79 12.44 -5.81
C GLN A 32 -12.93 11.69 -5.12
N LEU A 33 -13.07 10.41 -5.46
CA LEU A 33 -14.03 9.52 -4.80
C LEU A 33 -13.57 9.18 -3.37
N PHE A 34 -12.28 8.95 -3.19
CA PHE A 34 -11.68 8.58 -1.91
C PHE A 34 -11.14 9.83 -1.22
N ASP A 35 -11.57 10.07 0.01
CA ASP A 35 -11.02 11.12 0.88
C ASP A 35 -9.66 10.69 1.46
N TYR A 36 -9.46 9.38 1.61
CA TYR A 36 -8.24 8.80 2.14
C TYR A 36 -7.74 7.62 1.30
N LEU A 37 -6.42 7.45 1.27
CA LEU A 37 -5.77 6.28 0.71
C LEU A 37 -4.86 5.67 1.78
N ILE A 38 -4.86 4.34 1.90
CA ILE A 38 -3.89 3.61 2.73
C ILE A 38 -2.92 2.92 1.79
N VAL A 39 -1.67 3.37 1.78
CA VAL A 39 -0.63 2.86 0.90
C VAL A 39 0.20 1.82 1.63
N ILE A 40 0.43 0.67 1.02
CA ILE A 40 1.15 -0.49 1.57
C ILE A 40 2.23 -0.90 0.57
N ASP A 41 3.41 -1.24 1.09
CA ASP A 41 4.52 -1.81 0.32
C ASP A 41 5.28 -2.83 1.19
N PHE A 42 5.20 -4.11 0.88
CA PHE A 42 5.83 -5.15 1.70
C PHE A 42 7.26 -5.41 1.25
N GLU A 43 8.15 -5.60 2.21
CA GLU A 43 9.39 -6.31 1.95
C GLU A 43 9.22 -7.80 2.27
N SER A 44 9.89 -8.65 1.50
CA SER A 44 9.85 -10.10 1.69
C SER A 44 11.23 -10.74 1.63
N THR A 45 11.33 -11.95 2.17
CA THR A 45 12.50 -12.81 1.96
C THR A 45 12.77 -12.99 0.45
N CYS A 46 14.03 -12.84 0.06
CA CYS A 46 14.45 -12.99 -1.34
C CYS A 46 15.88 -13.52 -1.46
N TRP A 47 16.20 -14.08 -2.64
CA TRP A 47 17.48 -14.73 -2.91
C TRP A 47 17.94 -14.42 -4.34
N ASN A 48 19.25 -14.47 -4.57
CA ASN A 48 19.87 -14.26 -5.88
C ASN A 48 20.72 -15.48 -6.30
N ASP A 49 20.19 -16.68 -6.07
CA ASP A 49 20.87 -17.95 -6.37
C ASP A 49 20.24 -18.71 -7.54
N GLY A 50 19.30 -18.08 -8.26
CA GLY A 50 18.59 -18.67 -9.40
C GLY A 50 17.62 -19.80 -9.04
N LYS A 51 17.41 -20.10 -7.75
CA LYS A 51 16.49 -21.15 -7.31
C LYS A 51 15.07 -20.59 -7.20
N HIS A 52 14.28 -20.83 -8.24
CA HIS A 52 12.90 -20.34 -8.38
C HIS A 52 11.86 -21.02 -7.45
N HIS A 53 12.27 -21.66 -6.35
CA HIS A 53 11.40 -22.52 -5.55
C HIS A 53 11.24 -22.13 -4.08
N GLN A 54 11.94 -21.09 -3.61
CA GLN A 54 11.76 -20.63 -2.23
C GLN A 54 10.53 -19.74 -2.15
N THR A 55 9.67 -20.03 -1.17
CA THR A 55 8.46 -19.25 -0.92
C THR A 55 8.82 -17.99 -0.15
N GLN A 56 8.38 -16.85 -0.67
CA GLN A 56 8.59 -15.56 -0.01
C GLN A 56 7.70 -15.44 1.23
N GLU A 57 8.23 -14.80 2.27
CA GLU A 57 7.55 -14.43 3.50
C GLU A 57 7.71 -12.93 3.72
N ILE A 58 6.64 -12.24 4.12
CA ILE A 58 6.69 -10.82 4.50
C ILE A 58 7.62 -10.66 5.71
N ILE A 59 8.54 -9.69 5.61
CA ILE A 59 9.50 -9.34 6.66
C ILE A 59 9.39 -7.87 7.11
N GLU A 60 8.70 -7.04 6.35
CA GLU A 60 8.31 -5.68 6.75
C GLU A 60 6.87 -5.41 6.29
N PHE A 61 6.05 -4.89 7.19
CA PHE A 61 4.65 -4.56 6.95
C PHE A 61 4.38 -3.08 7.32
N PRO A 62 4.61 -2.15 6.39
CA PRO A 62 4.25 -0.75 6.56
C PRO A 62 2.88 -0.43 5.97
N ALA A 63 2.29 0.65 6.47
CA ALA A 63 1.20 1.34 5.79
C ALA A 63 1.17 2.82 6.15
N VAL A 64 0.79 3.67 5.20
CA VAL A 64 0.62 5.12 5.42
C VAL A 64 -0.77 5.60 5.00
N LEU A 65 -1.40 6.43 5.83
CA LEU A 65 -2.70 7.04 5.57
C LEU A 65 -2.52 8.41 4.94
N LEU A 66 -2.81 8.53 3.65
CA LEU A 66 -2.76 9.77 2.88
C LEU A 66 -4.14 10.44 2.84
N ASN A 67 -4.21 11.72 3.19
CA ASN A 67 -5.37 12.57 2.94
C ASN A 67 -5.33 13.10 1.49
N THR A 68 -6.32 12.76 0.67
CA THR A 68 -6.31 13.11 -0.77
C THR A 68 -6.54 14.59 -1.04
N SER A 69 -7.11 15.33 -0.08
CA SER A 69 -7.37 16.75 -0.21
C SER A 69 -6.14 17.62 0.11
N THR A 70 -5.35 17.23 1.11
CA THR A 70 -4.17 17.99 1.57
C THR A 70 -2.86 17.43 1.02
N GLY A 71 -2.78 16.13 0.79
CA GLY A 71 -1.55 15.42 0.45
C GLY A 71 -0.70 15.01 1.65
N GLU A 72 -1.22 15.23 2.86
CA GLU A 72 -0.51 14.91 4.09
C GLU A 72 -0.68 13.43 4.46
N ILE A 73 0.40 12.84 4.97
CA ILE A 73 0.36 11.54 5.63
C ILE A 73 -0.05 11.79 7.08
N GLU A 74 -1.25 11.34 7.45
CA GLU A 74 -1.87 11.64 8.75
C GLU A 74 -1.66 10.53 9.80
N SER A 75 -1.21 9.35 9.37
CA SER A 75 -0.95 8.21 10.26
C SER A 75 -0.10 7.18 9.54
N GLU A 76 0.70 6.43 10.31
CA GLU A 76 1.53 5.34 9.81
C GLU A 76 1.37 4.11 10.69
N PHE A 77 1.55 2.94 10.08
CA PHE A 77 1.73 1.65 10.73
C PHE A 77 3.05 1.07 10.22
N HIS A 78 3.81 0.44 11.10
CA HIS A 78 5.06 -0.22 10.74
C HIS A 78 5.31 -1.38 11.69
N ALA A 79 5.71 -2.51 11.13
CA ALA A 79 6.15 -3.68 11.89
C ALA A 79 7.16 -4.48 11.06
N TYR A 80 8.21 -4.97 11.72
CA TYR A 80 8.98 -6.08 11.18
C TYR A 80 8.27 -7.40 11.49
N VAL A 81 8.32 -8.31 10.53
CA VAL A 81 7.64 -9.60 10.60
C VAL A 81 8.69 -10.70 10.64
N GLN A 82 8.52 -11.63 11.58
CA GLN A 82 9.41 -12.78 11.71
C GLN A 82 9.04 -13.87 10.68
N PRO A 83 9.92 -14.19 9.71
CA PRO A 83 9.70 -15.32 8.82
C PRO A 83 9.87 -16.63 9.60
N GLN A 84 9.02 -17.62 9.30
CA GLN A 84 8.95 -18.88 10.04
C GLN A 84 9.41 -20.07 9.19
N GLU A 85 9.31 -19.98 7.86
CA GLU A 85 9.72 -21.04 6.94
C GLU A 85 11.20 -20.88 6.53
N HIS A 86 11.63 -19.64 6.34
CA HIS A 86 13.00 -19.24 6.04
C HIS A 86 13.48 -18.14 7.01
N PRO A 87 13.74 -18.48 8.30
CA PRO A 87 14.01 -17.51 9.36
C PRO A 87 15.33 -16.73 9.21
N VAL A 88 16.27 -17.25 8.41
CA VAL A 88 17.57 -16.61 8.17
C VAL A 88 17.53 -15.88 6.84
N LEU A 89 17.67 -14.54 6.87
CA LEU A 89 17.72 -13.71 5.68
C LEU A 89 18.98 -14.00 4.88
N SER A 90 18.85 -14.02 3.55
CA SER A 90 20.03 -14.07 2.68
C SER A 90 20.80 -12.74 2.73
N GLU A 91 22.10 -12.78 2.45
CA GLU A 91 22.90 -11.55 2.31
C GLU A 91 22.34 -10.63 1.23
N PHE A 92 21.81 -11.22 0.14
CA PHE A 92 21.16 -10.46 -0.93
C PHE A 92 19.93 -9.71 -0.40
N CYS A 93 19.06 -10.39 0.36
CA CYS A 93 17.87 -9.79 0.96
C CYS A 93 18.25 -8.63 1.89
N MET A 94 19.16 -8.86 2.84
CA MET A 94 19.60 -7.81 3.77
C MET A 94 20.24 -6.62 3.04
N LYS A 95 21.01 -6.86 1.97
CA LYS A 95 21.60 -5.79 1.17
C LYS A 95 20.55 -5.03 0.36
N LEU A 96 19.58 -5.74 -0.22
CA LEU A 96 18.51 -5.15 -1.03
C LEU A 96 17.59 -4.31 -0.15
N THR A 97 17.04 -4.87 0.91
CA THR A 97 16.02 -4.22 1.75
C THR A 97 16.59 -3.37 2.88
N GLY A 98 17.86 -3.59 3.26
CA GLY A 98 18.49 -2.93 4.40
C GLY A 98 18.04 -3.48 5.76
N ILE A 99 17.11 -4.44 5.77
CA ILE A 99 16.62 -5.10 6.97
C ILE A 99 17.71 -6.05 7.48
N LYS A 100 18.04 -5.92 8.77
CA LYS A 100 19.02 -6.77 9.44
C LYS A 100 18.33 -8.00 10.03
N GLN A 101 19.09 -9.09 10.14
CA GLN A 101 18.64 -10.33 10.78
C GLN A 101 18.01 -10.11 12.17
N ALA A 102 18.65 -9.29 13.02
CA ALA A 102 18.12 -8.99 14.36
C ALA A 102 16.73 -8.34 14.33
N GLN A 103 16.41 -7.54 13.30
CA GLN A 103 15.11 -6.86 13.20
C GLN A 103 13.97 -7.85 12.90
N VAL A 104 14.22 -8.89 12.11
CA VAL A 104 13.22 -9.94 11.85
C VAL A 104 13.14 -10.93 13.01
N GLU A 105 14.23 -11.14 13.75
CA GLU A 105 14.24 -11.97 14.97
C GLU A 105 13.45 -11.32 16.12
N GLU A 106 13.53 -10.00 16.25
CA GLU A 106 12.71 -9.20 17.18
C GLU A 106 11.29 -8.91 16.64
N GLY A 107 11.07 -9.19 15.36
CA GLY A 107 9.79 -9.03 14.68
C GLY A 107 8.69 -9.95 15.23
N VAL A 108 7.44 -9.64 14.90
CA VAL A 108 6.30 -10.47 15.32
C VAL A 108 5.91 -11.45 14.21
N PRO A 109 5.34 -12.64 14.52
CA PRO A 109 4.78 -13.51 13.49
C PRO A 109 3.68 -12.80 12.68
N LEU A 110 3.52 -13.15 11.40
CA LEU A 110 2.56 -12.50 10.49
C LEU A 110 1.13 -12.44 11.06
N LYS A 111 0.67 -13.49 11.74
CA LYS A 111 -0.66 -13.52 12.41
C LYS A 111 -0.82 -12.37 13.41
N ILE A 112 0.21 -12.09 14.19
CA ILE A 112 0.20 -11.02 15.19
C ILE A 112 0.31 -9.66 14.50
N CYS A 113 1.15 -9.53 13.48
CA CYS A 113 1.24 -8.32 12.66
C CYS A 113 -0.12 -7.94 12.06
N LEU A 114 -0.84 -8.90 11.47
CA LEU A 114 -2.18 -8.68 10.94
C LEU A 114 -3.18 -8.24 12.02
N SER A 115 -3.09 -8.78 13.24
CA SER A 115 -3.90 -8.34 14.38
C SER A 115 -3.59 -6.91 14.82
N GLN A 116 -2.31 -6.53 14.85
CA GLN A 116 -1.90 -5.15 15.12
C GLN A 116 -2.38 -4.19 14.02
N PHE A 117 -2.25 -4.59 12.75
CA PHE A 117 -2.74 -3.83 11.61
C PHE A 117 -4.26 -3.62 11.66
N CYS A 118 -5.05 -4.67 11.95
CA CYS A 118 -6.50 -4.56 12.13
C CYS A 118 -6.88 -3.57 13.25
N LYS A 119 -6.13 -3.54 14.37
CA LYS A 119 -6.37 -2.56 15.45
C LYS A 119 -6.06 -1.12 14.99
N TRP A 120 -4.98 -0.93 14.23
CA TRP A 120 -4.64 0.35 13.65
C TRP A 120 -5.72 0.85 12.67
N ILE A 121 -6.23 -0.03 11.81
CA ILE A 121 -7.37 0.26 10.92
C ILE A 121 -8.60 0.68 11.72
N GLN A 122 -8.97 -0.06 12.77
CA GLN A 122 -10.13 0.28 13.62
C GLN A 122 -10.00 1.67 14.26
N LYS A 123 -8.80 2.01 14.74
CA LYS A 123 -8.50 3.34 15.29
C LYS A 123 -8.73 4.43 14.24
N ILE A 124 -8.22 4.25 13.02
CA ILE A 124 -8.40 5.23 11.94
C ILE A 124 -9.87 5.33 11.52
N GLN A 125 -10.60 4.22 11.41
CA GLN A 125 -12.02 4.21 11.09
C GLN A 125 -12.83 5.06 12.07
N GLN A 126 -12.54 4.96 13.37
CA GLN A 126 -13.17 5.76 14.41
C GLN A 126 -12.78 7.24 14.34
N GLN A 127 -11.48 7.54 14.21
CA GLN A 127 -10.97 8.91 14.23
C GLN A 127 -11.34 9.72 12.98
N LYS A 128 -11.35 9.07 11.80
CA LYS A 128 -11.53 9.73 10.50
C LYS A 128 -12.91 9.49 9.89
N LYS A 129 -13.76 8.68 10.54
CA LYS A 129 -15.08 8.26 10.04
C LYS A 129 -15.00 7.65 8.63
N ILE A 130 -14.02 6.77 8.41
CA ILE A 130 -13.77 6.16 7.10
C ILE A 130 -14.46 4.80 6.93
N ILE A 131 -14.92 4.53 5.70
CA ILE A 131 -15.42 3.22 5.26
C ILE A 131 -14.63 2.77 4.03
N PHE A 132 -14.28 1.48 3.97
CA PHE A 132 -13.63 0.90 2.81
C PHE A 132 -14.66 0.57 1.73
N ALA A 133 -14.33 0.87 0.47
CA ALA A 133 -15.25 0.72 -0.67
C ALA A 133 -15.53 -0.74 -1.08
N THR A 134 -15.40 -1.71 -0.18
CA THR A 134 -15.75 -3.11 -0.43
C THR A 134 -17.27 -3.28 -0.46
N GLY A 135 -17.88 -3.03 -1.62
CA GLY A 135 -19.24 -3.48 -1.93
C GLY A 135 -20.40 -2.64 -1.37
N VAL A 136 -20.25 -1.33 -1.21
CA VAL A 136 -21.37 -0.45 -0.83
C VAL A 136 -21.87 0.33 -2.04
N SER A 137 -23.09 0.00 -2.48
CA SER A 137 -23.79 0.62 -3.61
C SER A 137 -24.60 1.87 -3.24
N ASP A 138 -24.71 2.23 -1.97
CA ASP A 138 -25.52 3.38 -1.55
C ASP A 138 -24.97 3.99 -0.25
N LEU A 139 -24.26 5.11 -0.37
CA LEU A 139 -23.89 5.96 0.75
C LEU A 139 -24.28 7.39 0.41
N SER A 140 -25.54 7.73 0.72
CA SER A 140 -26.13 9.05 0.58
C SER A 140 -26.13 9.84 1.89
N THR A 141 -25.22 9.56 2.83
CA THR A 141 -25.06 10.35 4.06
C THR A 141 -23.77 11.18 4.04
N SER A 142 -23.90 12.48 4.31
CA SER A 142 -22.87 13.50 4.13
C SER A 142 -21.65 13.42 5.09
N GLU A 143 -21.60 12.44 6.00
CA GLU A 143 -20.56 12.36 7.04
C GLU A 143 -19.53 11.25 6.85
N VAL A 144 -19.76 10.30 5.94
CA VAL A 144 -18.87 9.15 5.76
C VAL A 144 -17.81 9.46 4.71
N LYS A 145 -16.55 9.21 5.06
CA LYS A 145 -15.41 9.37 4.14
C LYS A 145 -15.00 8.05 3.53
N LEU A 146 -14.76 8.02 2.22
CA LEU A 146 -14.33 6.79 1.55
C LEU A 146 -12.82 6.62 1.61
N CYS A 147 -12.39 5.38 1.87
CA CYS A 147 -10.99 5.00 1.88
C CYS A 147 -10.73 3.78 0.98
N ALA A 148 -9.57 3.75 0.34
CA ALA A 148 -9.12 2.61 -0.45
C ALA A 148 -7.65 2.27 -0.12
N PHE A 149 -7.31 0.99 -0.28
CA PHE A 149 -5.92 0.54 -0.23
C PHE A 149 -5.22 0.80 -1.57
N VAL A 150 -3.92 1.10 -1.51
CA VAL A 150 -3.06 1.34 -2.65
C VAL A 150 -1.77 0.54 -2.46
N THR A 151 -1.29 -0.06 -3.54
CA THR A 151 0.04 -0.67 -3.62
C THR A 151 0.71 -0.18 -4.89
N TRP A 152 2.04 -0.27 -4.96
CA TRP A 152 2.73 0.03 -6.22
C TRP A 152 2.32 -0.96 -7.32
N SER A 153 2.14 -2.24 -7.00
CA SER A 153 1.74 -3.27 -7.95
C SER A 153 0.80 -4.33 -7.35
N ASP A 154 0.32 -5.26 -8.17
CA ASP A 154 -0.50 -6.40 -7.73
C ASP A 154 0.21 -7.36 -6.75
N TRP A 155 1.54 -7.27 -6.64
CA TRP A 155 2.35 -8.24 -5.92
C TRP A 155 2.06 -8.28 -4.41
N ASP A 156 1.94 -7.14 -3.72
CA ASP A 156 1.81 -7.10 -2.26
C ASP A 156 0.57 -7.83 -1.74
N LEU A 157 -0.61 -7.39 -2.18
CA LEU A 157 -1.90 -7.90 -1.70
C LEU A 157 -2.41 -9.08 -2.52
N GLY A 158 -2.15 -9.12 -3.82
CA GLY A 158 -2.65 -10.15 -4.73
C GLY A 158 -1.79 -11.40 -4.77
N VAL A 159 -0.49 -11.28 -4.46
CA VAL A 159 0.48 -12.38 -4.51
C VAL A 159 1.04 -12.66 -3.12
N CYS A 160 1.89 -11.79 -2.58
CA CYS A 160 2.67 -12.01 -1.38
C CYS A 160 1.78 -12.38 -0.17
N LEU A 161 0.93 -11.45 0.28
CA LEU A 161 0.06 -11.67 1.43
C LEU A 161 -0.97 -12.78 1.18
N GLU A 162 -1.52 -12.88 -0.03
CA GLU A 162 -2.54 -13.87 -0.38
C GLU A 162 -1.99 -15.30 -0.28
N TYR A 163 -0.83 -15.55 -0.89
CA TYR A 163 -0.22 -16.87 -0.89
C TYR A 163 0.39 -17.22 0.46
N GLU A 164 1.03 -16.26 1.15
CA GLU A 164 1.54 -16.53 2.49
C GLU A 164 0.42 -16.86 3.48
N CYS A 165 -0.68 -16.09 3.48
CA CYS A 165 -1.85 -16.41 4.31
C CYS A 165 -2.39 -17.82 4.01
N LYS A 166 -2.51 -18.19 2.73
CA LYS A 166 -3.00 -19.54 2.35
C LYS A 166 -2.10 -20.65 2.87
N ARG A 167 -0.79 -20.54 2.67
CA ARG A 167 0.17 -21.57 3.07
C ARG A 167 0.25 -21.71 4.59
N LYS A 168 0.19 -20.59 5.32
CA LYS A 168 0.18 -20.54 6.79
C LYS A 168 -1.20 -20.74 7.43
N GLN A 169 -2.23 -21.01 6.63
CA GLN A 169 -3.62 -21.17 7.08
C GLN A 169 -4.14 -19.97 7.91
N LEU A 170 -3.72 -18.76 7.53
CA LEU A 170 -4.12 -17.51 8.15
C LEU A 170 -5.31 -16.90 7.40
N PHE A 171 -6.21 -16.25 8.14
CA PHE A 171 -7.28 -15.45 7.54
C PHE A 171 -6.73 -14.09 7.12
N LYS A 172 -6.70 -13.84 5.80
CA LYS A 172 -6.45 -12.52 5.25
C LYS A 172 -7.64 -11.59 5.55
N PRO A 173 -7.42 -10.39 6.13
CA PRO A 173 -8.50 -9.43 6.36
C PRO A 173 -9.21 -9.04 5.07
N VAL A 174 -10.55 -9.19 5.04
CA VAL A 174 -11.37 -9.01 3.82
C VAL A 174 -11.28 -7.59 3.24
N PHE A 175 -11.02 -6.56 4.07
CA PHE A 175 -10.84 -5.20 3.57
C PHE A 175 -9.60 -5.06 2.65
N LEU A 176 -8.64 -6.00 2.69
CA LEU A 176 -7.45 -6.04 1.82
C LEU A 176 -7.72 -6.74 0.48
N ASN A 177 -8.96 -7.16 0.21
CA ASN A 177 -9.31 -7.83 -1.04
C ASN A 177 -9.65 -6.88 -2.18
N SER A 178 -9.57 -5.56 -1.98
CA SER A 178 -9.83 -4.55 -3.01
C SER A 178 -8.85 -3.40 -2.86
N TRP A 179 -8.12 -3.09 -3.94
CA TRP A 179 -7.07 -2.07 -3.91
C TRP A 179 -6.84 -1.42 -5.28
N ILE A 180 -6.06 -0.35 -5.24
CA ILE A 180 -5.54 0.39 -6.39
C ILE A 180 -4.11 -0.07 -6.64
N ASP A 181 -3.86 -0.63 -7.82
CA ASP A 181 -2.54 -0.88 -8.40
C ASP A 181 -2.06 0.43 -9.04
N LEU A 182 -1.27 1.20 -8.30
CA LEU A 182 -0.92 2.57 -8.69
C LEU A 182 -0.10 2.59 -9.98
N ARG A 183 0.72 1.55 -10.24
CA ARG A 183 1.48 1.43 -11.49
C ARG A 183 0.57 1.26 -12.70
N VAL A 184 -0.52 0.51 -12.59
CA VAL A 184 -1.53 0.43 -13.67
C VAL A 184 -2.20 1.78 -13.88
N THR A 185 -2.62 2.45 -12.81
CA THR A 185 -3.20 3.79 -12.90
C THR A 185 -2.23 4.80 -13.53
N TYR A 186 -0.96 4.77 -13.15
CA TYR A 186 0.11 5.61 -13.70
C TYR A 186 0.26 5.41 -15.21
N LYS A 187 0.35 4.14 -15.64
CA LYS A 187 0.51 3.79 -17.07
C LYS A 187 -0.64 4.33 -17.91
N ILE A 188 -1.87 4.20 -17.43
CA ILE A 188 -3.06 4.67 -18.13
C ILE A 188 -3.09 6.20 -18.18
N PHE A 189 -2.82 6.84 -17.05
CA PHE A 189 -2.95 8.29 -16.90
C PHE A 189 -1.86 9.06 -17.66
N TYR A 190 -0.58 8.73 -17.45
CA TYR A 190 0.53 9.40 -18.11
C TYR A 190 0.88 8.81 -19.49
N ARG A 191 0.31 7.66 -19.86
CA ARG A 191 0.61 6.93 -21.10
C ARG A 191 2.11 6.58 -21.23
N ARG A 192 2.73 6.20 -20.12
CA ARG A 192 4.16 5.85 -20.02
C ARG A 192 4.35 4.53 -19.27
N LYS A 193 5.50 3.89 -19.47
CA LYS A 193 5.89 2.66 -18.75
C LYS A 193 7.09 2.97 -17.85
N PRO A 194 6.87 3.22 -16.55
CA PRO A 194 7.95 3.60 -15.66
C PRO A 194 8.87 2.42 -15.34
N LYS A 195 10.14 2.72 -15.11
CA LYS A 195 11.16 1.78 -14.60
C LYS A 195 11.06 1.67 -13.08
N GLY A 196 10.05 0.94 -12.60
CA GLY A 196 9.78 0.82 -11.16
C GLY A 196 9.19 2.10 -10.55
N LEU A 197 9.08 2.14 -9.22
CA LEU A 197 8.53 3.28 -8.48
C LEU A 197 9.45 4.50 -8.60
N SER A 198 10.76 4.32 -8.37
CA SER A 198 11.79 5.36 -8.50
C SER A 198 11.76 6.04 -9.88
N GLY A 199 11.67 5.25 -10.96
CA GLY A 199 11.52 5.80 -12.31
C GLY A 199 10.22 6.58 -12.54
N ALA A 200 9.10 6.15 -11.92
CA ALA A 200 7.83 6.87 -12.01
C ALA A 200 7.88 8.23 -11.30
N LEU A 201 8.52 8.28 -10.12
CA LEU A 201 8.73 9.52 -9.36
C LEU A 201 9.60 10.49 -10.14
N GLN A 202 10.73 10.01 -10.68
CA GLN A 202 11.65 10.82 -11.48
C GLN A 202 10.96 11.45 -12.71
N GLU A 203 10.15 10.67 -13.44
CA GLU A 203 9.42 11.14 -14.62
C GLU A 203 8.43 12.27 -14.34
N VAL A 204 7.93 12.38 -13.11
CA VAL A 204 7.01 13.44 -12.66
C VAL A 204 7.71 14.54 -11.84
N GLY A 205 9.04 14.49 -11.74
CA GLY A 205 9.87 15.48 -11.06
C GLY A 205 9.87 15.36 -9.54
N ILE A 206 9.66 14.16 -9.00
CA ILE A 206 9.78 13.86 -7.57
C ILE A 206 11.08 13.09 -7.34
N GLU A 207 11.87 13.53 -6.38
CA GLU A 207 13.03 12.81 -5.88
C GLU A 207 12.58 11.75 -4.88
N PHE A 208 13.15 10.55 -4.96
CA PHE A 208 12.88 9.50 -4.00
C PHE A 208 13.44 9.90 -2.63
N LEU A 209 12.61 9.88 -1.59
CA LEU A 209 13.02 10.20 -0.23
C LEU A 209 13.27 8.93 0.59
N GLY A 210 14.40 8.87 1.28
CA GLY A 210 14.75 7.72 2.10
C GLY A 210 15.48 6.64 1.30
N ARG A 211 15.24 5.37 1.63
CA ARG A 211 15.95 4.23 1.05
C ARG A 211 15.03 3.38 0.17
N GLU A 212 15.38 3.20 -1.10
CA GLU A 212 14.67 2.24 -1.97
C GLU A 212 14.71 0.83 -1.36
N HIS A 213 13.59 0.10 -1.41
CA HIS A 213 13.40 -1.21 -0.77
C HIS A 213 13.38 -1.16 0.76
N SER A 214 13.09 0.00 1.34
CA SER A 214 12.53 0.06 2.69
C SER A 214 11.04 0.27 2.54
N GLY A 215 10.23 -0.69 2.97
CA GLY A 215 8.80 -0.68 2.67
C GLY A 215 8.10 0.59 3.19
N LEU A 216 8.54 1.15 4.32
CA LEU A 216 7.97 2.40 4.84
C LEU A 216 8.29 3.60 3.95
N ASP A 217 9.53 3.71 3.48
CA ASP A 217 9.92 4.79 2.57
C ASP A 217 9.25 4.61 1.21
N ASP A 218 9.15 3.39 0.69
CA ASP A 218 8.41 3.08 -0.54
C ASP A 218 6.91 3.39 -0.42
N SER A 219 6.29 3.10 0.73
CA SER A 219 4.90 3.47 1.02
C SER A 219 4.69 4.98 1.02
N ARG A 220 5.60 5.75 1.64
CA ARG A 220 5.57 7.23 1.66
C ARG A 220 5.74 7.81 0.26
N ASN A 221 6.72 7.31 -0.51
CA ASN A 221 6.96 7.78 -1.87
C ASN A 221 5.80 7.41 -2.81
N THR A 222 5.21 6.23 -2.66
CA THR A 222 4.00 5.82 -3.39
C THR A 222 2.81 6.74 -3.05
N ALA A 223 2.66 7.15 -1.78
CA ALA A 223 1.67 8.14 -1.37
C ALA A 223 1.90 9.51 -2.04
N LEU A 224 3.15 9.98 -2.08
CA LEU A 224 3.52 11.22 -2.79
C LEU A 224 3.18 11.16 -4.28
N LEU A 225 3.47 10.03 -4.92
CA LEU A 225 3.12 9.81 -6.33
C LEU A 225 1.61 9.79 -6.54
N ALA A 226 0.85 9.11 -5.68
CA ALA A 226 -0.61 9.08 -5.75
C ALA A 226 -1.20 10.49 -5.63
N TRP A 227 -0.71 11.30 -4.70
CA TRP A 227 -1.15 12.68 -4.55
C TRP A 227 -0.76 13.55 -5.75
N LYS A 228 0.45 13.39 -6.28
CA LYS A 228 0.89 14.07 -7.51
C LYS A 228 -0.03 13.75 -8.69
N MET A 229 -0.39 12.47 -8.87
CA MET A 229 -1.33 12.04 -9.89
C MET A 229 -2.70 12.69 -9.70
N ILE A 230 -3.23 12.74 -8.47
CA ILE A 230 -4.49 13.43 -8.16
C ILE A 230 -4.42 14.91 -8.54
N ARG A 231 -3.32 15.59 -8.18
CA ARG A 231 -3.09 17.01 -8.52
C ARG A 231 -3.00 17.28 -10.01
N ASP A 232 -2.45 16.33 -10.76
CA ASP A 232 -2.36 16.40 -12.22
C ASP A 232 -3.72 16.12 -12.90
N GLY A 233 -4.74 15.72 -12.14
CA GLY A 233 -6.11 15.49 -12.60
C GLY A 233 -6.51 14.02 -12.75
N CYS A 234 -5.70 13.09 -12.25
CA CYS A 234 -6.04 11.67 -12.24
C CYS A 234 -7.19 11.39 -11.26
N LEU A 235 -8.24 10.74 -11.73
CA LEU A 235 -9.30 10.19 -10.87
C LEU A 235 -8.93 8.75 -10.51
N ILE A 236 -8.49 8.54 -9.26
CA ILE A 236 -8.07 7.22 -8.80
C ILE A 236 -9.30 6.33 -8.57
N LYS A 237 -9.22 5.06 -8.99
CA LYS A 237 -10.28 4.05 -8.91
C LYS A 237 -9.68 2.71 -8.53
N ILE A 238 -10.45 1.87 -7.82
CA ILE A 238 -10.10 0.46 -7.59
C ILE A 238 -9.76 -0.21 -8.92
N THR A 239 -8.65 -0.93 -8.96
CA THR A 239 -8.19 -1.65 -10.16
C THR A 239 -8.11 -3.16 -9.96
N ARG A 240 -8.09 -3.63 -8.70
CA ARG A 240 -7.97 -5.04 -8.33
C ARG A 240 -9.02 -5.41 -7.30
N SER A 241 -9.56 -6.61 -7.41
CA SER A 241 -10.46 -7.20 -6.43
C SER A 241 -10.34 -8.73 -6.44
N LEU A 242 -10.18 -9.33 -5.27
CA LEU A 242 -10.23 -10.78 -5.07
C LEU A 242 -11.63 -11.29 -4.70
N ASN A 243 -12.57 -10.38 -4.47
CA ASN A 243 -13.96 -10.76 -4.29
C ASN A 243 -14.48 -11.29 -5.64
N LYS A 244 -14.60 -12.61 -5.76
CA LYS A 244 -15.43 -13.24 -6.79
C LYS A 244 -16.83 -12.63 -6.63
N PHE A 245 -17.49 -12.24 -7.72
CA PHE A 245 -18.88 -11.82 -7.68
C PHE A 245 -19.70 -12.83 -6.88
N ILE A 246 -20.01 -12.52 -5.62
CA ILE A 246 -21.08 -13.19 -4.91
C ILE A 246 -22.35 -12.58 -5.48
N SER A 247 -22.83 -13.21 -6.55
CA SER A 247 -24.20 -13.06 -7.00
C SER A 247 -25.10 -13.34 -5.79
N PHE A 248 -25.85 -12.32 -5.37
CA PHE A 248 -26.95 -12.33 -4.41
C PHE A 248 -26.72 -13.10 -3.10
N TYR A 249 -26.34 -12.36 -2.05
CA TYR A 249 -27.09 -12.14 -0.81
C TYR A 249 -26.17 -11.37 0.14
N LEU A 250 -26.46 -10.09 0.35
CA LEU A 250 -25.79 -9.27 1.36
C LEU A 250 -25.96 -9.91 2.73
N PRO A 251 -24.91 -9.83 3.57
CA PRO A 251 -25.15 -9.73 4.99
C PRO A 251 -24.69 -8.37 5.50
N THR A 252 -25.61 -7.77 6.24
CA THR A 252 -25.49 -6.53 6.98
C THR A 252 -24.23 -6.46 7.86
N ASP A 253 -23.90 -5.23 8.25
CA ASP A 253 -22.88 -4.73 9.18
C ASP A 253 -22.61 -5.60 10.44
N ARG A 254 -23.50 -6.55 10.78
CA ARG A 254 -23.30 -7.58 11.81
C ARG A 254 -22.21 -8.61 11.48
N LEU A 255 -22.12 -9.11 10.23
CA LEU A 255 -21.12 -10.13 9.90
C LEU A 255 -19.70 -9.57 9.86
N TRP A 256 -19.56 -8.30 9.45
CA TRP A 256 -18.30 -7.55 9.60
C TRP A 256 -17.87 -7.44 11.07
N LYS A 257 -18.79 -7.06 11.95
CA LYS A 257 -18.55 -6.99 13.40
C LYS A 257 -18.26 -8.37 14.00
N LEU A 258 -18.92 -9.43 13.54
CA LEU A 258 -18.70 -10.81 14.03
C LEU A 258 -17.36 -11.37 13.57
N LEU A 259 -16.96 -11.20 12.30
CA LEU A 259 -15.66 -11.66 11.80
C LEU A 259 -14.50 -10.90 12.46
N ASN A 260 -14.64 -9.59 12.66
CA ASN A 260 -13.65 -8.81 13.43
C ASN A 260 -13.62 -9.21 14.91
N LYS A 261 -14.78 -9.48 15.53
CA LYS A 261 -14.86 -9.92 16.94
C LYS A 261 -14.25 -11.31 17.12
N PHE A 262 -14.45 -12.22 16.17
CA PHE A 262 -13.82 -13.55 16.14
C PHE A 262 -12.29 -13.45 15.98
N TYR A 263 -11.81 -12.63 15.06
CA TYR A 263 -10.38 -12.41 14.88
C TYR A 263 -9.70 -11.83 16.15
N LEU A 264 -10.39 -10.93 16.84
CA LEU A 264 -9.94 -10.33 18.10
C LEU A 264 -10.04 -11.28 19.31
N SER A 265 -11.01 -12.20 19.36
CA SER A 265 -11.13 -13.16 20.46
C SER A 265 -10.03 -14.22 20.41
N VAL A 266 -9.71 -14.73 19.22
CA VAL A 266 -8.58 -15.67 19.02
C VAL A 266 -7.24 -15.02 19.38
N SER A 267 -7.08 -13.71 19.12
CA SER A 267 -5.86 -12.96 19.50
C SER A 267 -5.71 -12.71 21.01
N ARG A 268 -6.78 -12.86 21.82
CA ARG A 268 -6.74 -12.64 23.28
C ARG A 268 -6.42 -13.92 24.05
N GLU A 269 -6.80 -15.09 23.55
CA GLU A 269 -6.57 -16.38 24.23
C GLU A 269 -5.12 -16.87 24.11
N GLU A 270 -4.35 -16.42 23.10
CA GLU A 270 -2.95 -16.86 22.90
C GLU A 270 -1.90 -16.01 23.65
N ASN A 271 -2.28 -14.92 24.33
CA ASN A 271 -1.38 -14.04 25.09
C ASN A 271 -1.32 -14.35 26.60
N GLN A 272 -1.85 -15.49 27.06
CA GLN A 272 -1.63 -15.96 28.42
C GLN A 272 -0.45 -16.94 28.46
N PRO A 273 0.59 -16.71 29.29
CA PRO A 273 1.65 -17.70 29.47
C PRO A 273 1.04 -18.96 30.10
N ARG A 274 1.06 -20.09 29.37
CA ARG A 274 0.68 -21.39 29.94
C ARG A 274 1.74 -21.81 30.95
N SER A 275 1.45 -21.66 32.23
CA SER A 275 2.20 -22.33 33.30
C SER A 275 1.97 -23.84 33.18
N PHE A 276 2.99 -24.58 32.77
CA PHE A 276 2.98 -26.04 32.85
C PHE A 276 3.11 -26.46 34.33
N HIS A 277 2.02 -26.99 34.90
CA HIS A 277 2.08 -27.77 36.12
C HIS A 277 2.16 -29.25 35.74
N LEU A 278 3.35 -29.84 35.90
CA LEU A 278 3.58 -31.27 35.83
C LEU A 278 2.97 -31.92 37.09
N GLN A 279 1.83 -32.59 36.94
CA GLN A 279 1.39 -33.59 37.93
C GLN A 279 1.83 -34.97 37.45
N THR A 280 2.92 -35.46 38.03
CA THR A 280 3.28 -36.88 38.06
C THR A 280 2.23 -37.65 38.86
N LYS A 281 1.47 -38.53 38.19
CA LYS A 281 0.72 -39.62 38.84
C LYS A 281 1.60 -40.87 38.85
N ALA A 282 1.96 -41.32 40.04
CA ALA A 282 2.54 -42.63 40.29
C ALA A 282 1.45 -43.70 40.15
N ILE A 283 1.79 -44.79 39.48
CA ILE A 283 0.99 -46.01 39.35
C ILE A 283 1.39 -46.92 40.52
N ILE A 284 0.40 -47.38 41.30
CA ILE A 284 0.41 -48.66 41.99
C ILE A 284 -0.59 -49.54 41.26
#